data_AF-A0A849THN9-F1
#
_entry.id   AF-A0A849THN9-F1
#
_cell.length_a   1.000
_cell.length_b   1.000
_cell.length_c   1.000
_cell.angle_alpha   90.00
_cell.angle_beta   90.00
_cell.angle_gamma   90.00
#
_symmetry.space_group_name_H-M   'P 1'
#
loop_
_entity.id
_entity.type
_entity.pdbx_description
1 polymer ?
#
loop_
_entity_poly.entity_id
_entity_poly.type
_entity_poly.pdbx_seq_one_letter_code
_entity_poly.pdbx_strand_id
1 'polypeptide(L)'
;LSATTQGWPTDRIIDSVYLNAVLHFDAFLAGALIAIYEPRLQSNQRLVNRLRLGIIAGVLAYGVINSALRSSGQATSQSTALQNTFWFGRQGFVYTVYVAAFSLLMIETLRRTWWTGWLAARSLVVIGRISYSGYLYHIIPLWLLRTYVIHQDIGQLPLVWRYLVFAGALGIILALAWLSYAYVEVPVQKWAARRRANKSTIVDVQTSTSAAAIADDGRLAKRLA
;
A
#
# COMPACT_ATOMS: atom_id res chain seq x y z
N LEU A 1 -10.04 7.76 38.48
CA LEU A 1 -10.39 7.42 37.08
C LEU A 1 -9.23 6.64 36.44
N SER A 2 -9.04 5.40 36.88
CA SER A 2 -8.14 4.44 36.24
C SER A 2 -8.96 3.68 35.19
N ALA A 3 -9.02 4.24 33.98
CA ALA A 3 -9.41 3.47 32.81
C ALA A 3 -8.28 2.46 32.57
N THR A 4 -8.33 1.34 33.29
CA THR A 4 -7.65 0.13 32.87
C THR A 4 -8.12 -0.13 31.46
N THR A 5 -7.20 0.03 30.51
CA THR A 5 -7.23 -0.61 29.20
C THR A 5 -7.94 -1.96 29.36
N GLN A 6 -9.17 -2.06 28.85
CA GLN A 6 -9.96 -3.30 28.87
C GLN A 6 -9.01 -4.45 28.55
N GLY A 7 -8.91 -5.42 29.45
CA GLY A 7 -7.89 -6.46 29.49
C GLY A 7 -7.90 -7.40 28.28
N TRP A 8 -7.57 -6.86 27.12
CA TRP A 8 -7.18 -7.64 25.97
C TRP A 8 -5.78 -8.13 26.27
N PRO A 9 -5.57 -9.45 26.34
CA PRO A 9 -4.23 -9.97 26.48
C PRO A 9 -3.40 -9.47 25.28
N THR A 10 -2.16 -9.09 25.55
CA THR A 10 -1.27 -8.36 24.62
C THR A 10 -1.02 -9.10 23.30
N ASP A 11 -1.21 -10.42 23.30
CA ASP A 11 -1.21 -11.29 22.12
C ASP A 11 -2.30 -10.91 21.12
N ARG A 12 -3.51 -10.53 21.57
CA ARG A 12 -4.63 -10.18 20.68
C ARG A 12 -4.49 -8.83 19.98
N ILE A 13 -3.70 -7.90 20.52
CA ILE A 13 -3.42 -6.62 19.85
C ILE A 13 -2.57 -6.86 18.61
N ILE A 14 -1.55 -7.71 18.74
CA ILE A 14 -0.70 -8.17 17.63
C ILE A 14 -1.59 -8.87 16.61
N ASP A 15 -2.40 -9.85 17.03
CA ASP A 15 -3.32 -10.55 16.12
C ASP A 15 -4.28 -9.59 15.41
N SER A 16 -4.75 -8.53 16.06
CA SER A 16 -5.66 -7.56 15.43
C SER A 16 -4.99 -6.70 14.35
N VAL A 17 -3.69 -6.41 14.47
CA VAL A 17 -2.92 -5.68 13.46
C VAL A 17 -2.56 -6.59 12.28
N TYR A 18 -2.21 -7.86 12.55
CA TYR A 18 -1.85 -8.82 11.51
C TYR A 18 -3.05 -9.47 10.81
N LEU A 19 -4.17 -9.71 11.51
CA LEU A 19 -5.46 -10.06 10.89
C LEU A 19 -5.98 -8.89 10.05
N ASN A 20 -5.66 -7.64 10.43
CA ASN A 20 -5.91 -6.48 9.58
C ASN A 20 -5.04 -6.44 8.32
N ALA A 21 -3.92 -7.16 8.22
CA ALA A 21 -3.16 -7.21 6.96
C ALA A 21 -4.00 -7.79 5.80
N VAL A 22 -4.91 -8.72 6.09
CA VAL A 22 -5.90 -9.22 5.12
C VAL A 22 -6.96 -8.15 4.83
N LEU A 23 -7.31 -7.32 5.81
CA LEU A 23 -8.22 -6.18 5.65
C LEU A 23 -7.56 -4.99 4.91
N HIS A 24 -6.23 -4.89 4.93
CA HIS A 24 -5.42 -3.94 4.16
C HIS A 24 -5.24 -4.35 2.68
N PHE A 25 -5.85 -5.46 2.27
CA PHE A 25 -5.92 -5.86 0.86
C PHE A 25 -6.61 -4.79 0.00
N ASP A 26 -7.48 -3.98 0.59
CA ASP A 26 -8.18 -2.88 -0.08
C ASP A 26 -7.22 -1.82 -0.65
N ALA A 27 -6.26 -1.36 0.15
CA ALA A 27 -5.26 -0.38 -0.26
C ALA A 27 -4.30 -0.96 -1.30
N PHE A 28 -3.88 -2.22 -1.13
CA PHE A 28 -3.04 -2.91 -2.11
C PHE A 28 -3.76 -3.11 -3.44
N LEU A 29 -5.02 -3.59 -3.39
CA LEU A 29 -5.86 -3.77 -4.57
C LEU A 29 -6.13 -2.44 -5.26
N ALA A 30 -6.41 -1.37 -4.52
CA ALA A 30 -6.59 -0.03 -5.09
C ALA A 30 -5.33 0.44 -5.82
N GLY A 31 -4.15 0.28 -5.20
CA GLY A 31 -2.87 0.59 -5.85
C GLY A 31 -2.62 -0.26 -7.10
N ALA A 32 -2.88 -1.57 -7.05
CA ALA A 32 -2.70 -2.48 -8.17
C ALA A 32 -3.67 -2.17 -9.33
N LEU A 33 -4.94 -1.90 -9.03
CA LEU A 33 -5.94 -1.50 -10.03
C LEU A 33 -5.55 -0.19 -10.69
N ILE A 34 -5.10 0.80 -9.91
CA ILE A 34 -4.60 2.07 -10.44
C ILE A 34 -3.42 1.82 -11.39
N ALA A 35 -2.44 0.99 -10.99
CA ALA A 35 -1.27 0.69 -11.82
C ALA A 35 -1.64 -0.05 -13.12
N ILE A 36 -2.58 -0.99 -13.08
CA ILE A 36 -3.03 -1.75 -14.26
C ILE A 36 -3.83 -0.87 -15.22
N TYR A 37 -4.68 0.00 -14.69
CA TYR A 37 -5.58 0.84 -15.48
C TYR A 37 -5.05 2.26 -15.72
N GLU A 38 -3.82 2.58 -15.31
CA GLU A 38 -3.22 3.92 -15.42
C GLU A 38 -3.39 4.57 -16.81
N PRO A 39 -3.07 3.91 -17.94
CA PRO A 39 -3.23 4.53 -19.26
C PRO A 39 -4.69 4.89 -19.59
N ARG A 40 -5.65 4.06 -19.15
CA ARG A 40 -7.09 4.31 -19.33
C ARG A 40 -7.58 5.43 -18.42
N LEU A 41 -7.06 5.52 -17.21
CA LEU A 41 -7.40 6.59 -16.27
C LEU A 41 -6.87 7.95 -16.75
N GLN A 42 -5.66 7.99 -17.31
CA GLN A 42 -5.09 9.20 -17.90
C GLN A 42 -5.86 9.68 -19.15
N SER A 43 -6.41 8.77 -19.95
CA SER A 43 -7.16 9.12 -21.17
C SER A 43 -8.65 9.39 -20.95
N ASN A 44 -9.23 8.95 -19.83
CA ASN A 44 -10.68 9.03 -19.60
C ASN A 44 -11.03 9.76 -18.29
N GLN A 45 -11.11 11.09 -18.37
CA GLN A 45 -11.45 11.95 -17.22
C GLN A 45 -12.84 11.65 -16.62
N ARG A 46 -13.79 11.15 -17.43
CA ARG A 46 -15.11 10.75 -16.93
C ARG A 46 -15.02 9.55 -16.00
N LEU A 47 -14.17 8.57 -16.34
CA LEU A 47 -13.93 7.40 -15.48
C LEU A 47 -13.29 7.82 -14.15
N VAL A 48 -12.29 8.71 -14.18
CA VAL A 48 -11.66 9.28 -12.98
C VAL A 48 -12.70 9.96 -12.07
N ASN A 49 -13.56 10.80 -12.65
CA ASN A 49 -14.62 11.48 -11.89
C ASN A 49 -15.62 10.48 -11.28
N ARG A 50 -15.98 9.41 -12.02
CA ARG A 50 -16.86 8.35 -11.52
C ARG A 50 -16.23 7.59 -10.35
N LEU A 51 -14.94 7.23 -10.46
CA LEU A 51 -14.22 6.56 -9.37
C LEU A 51 -14.14 7.45 -8.13
N ARG A 52 -13.84 8.74 -8.31
CA ARG A 52 -13.84 9.72 -7.21
C ARG A 52 -15.20 9.78 -6.51
N LEU A 53 -16.28 9.94 -7.27
CA LEU A 53 -17.63 9.98 -6.72
C LEU A 53 -18.00 8.65 -6.05
N GLY A 54 -17.60 7.52 -6.63
CA GLY A 54 -17.82 6.19 -6.07
C GLY A 54 -17.12 6.00 -4.73
N ILE A 55 -15.85 6.42 -4.61
CA ILE A 55 -15.09 6.35 -3.35
C ILE A 55 -15.75 7.24 -2.28
N ILE A 56 -16.09 8.49 -2.62
CA ILE A 56 -16.76 9.42 -1.70
C ILE A 56 -18.10 8.84 -1.23
N ALA A 57 -18.93 8.36 -2.17
CA ALA A 57 -20.21 7.76 -1.87
C ALA A 57 -20.07 6.51 -0.99
N GLY A 58 -19.06 5.67 -1.25
CA GLY A 58 -18.76 4.49 -0.44
C GLY A 58 -18.39 4.84 1.01
N VAL A 59 -17.54 5.83 1.22
CA VAL A 59 -17.18 6.32 2.58
C VAL A 59 -18.40 6.87 3.30
N LEU A 60 -19.23 7.69 2.62
CA LEU A 60 -20.44 8.25 3.21
C LEU A 60 -21.45 7.16 3.56
N ALA A 61 -21.69 6.22 2.66
CA ALA A 61 -22.58 5.08 2.90
C ALA A 61 -22.11 4.24 4.09
N TYR A 62 -20.80 3.94 4.16
CA TYR A 62 -20.21 3.23 5.27
C TYR A 62 -20.38 3.99 6.60
N GLY A 63 -20.18 5.32 6.60
CA GLY A 63 -20.41 6.18 7.76
C GLY A 63 -21.87 6.19 8.22
N VAL A 64 -22.82 6.30 7.29
CA VAL A 64 -24.26 6.25 7.59
C VAL A 64 -24.66 4.90 8.17
N ILE A 65 -24.22 3.79 7.56
CA ILE A 65 -24.46 2.44 8.07
C ILE A 65 -23.90 2.28 9.48
N ASN A 66 -22.65 2.72 9.71
CA ASN A 66 -22.02 2.65 11.03
C ASN A 66 -22.80 3.48 12.06
N SER A 67 -23.25 4.68 11.70
CA SER A 67 -24.05 5.54 12.57
C SER A 67 -25.42 4.92 12.89
N ALA A 68 -26.11 4.37 11.90
CA ALA A 68 -27.42 3.73 12.06
C ALA A 68 -27.34 2.52 13.00
N LEU A 69 -26.33 1.65 12.80
CA LEU A 69 -26.07 0.49 13.65
C LEU A 69 -25.76 0.88 15.10
N ARG A 70 -25.10 2.03 15.32
CA ARG A 70 -24.86 2.55 16.68
C ARG A 70 -26.16 3.06 17.32
N SER A 71 -26.97 3.80 16.57
CA SER A 71 -28.23 4.37 17.07
C SER A 71 -29.29 3.32 17.39
N SER A 72 -29.24 2.14 16.77
CA SER A 72 -30.25 1.09 16.95
C SER A 72 -30.10 0.28 18.26
N GLY A 73 -29.08 0.54 19.08
CA GLY A 73 -28.81 -0.22 20.31
C GLY A 73 -28.37 -1.68 20.08
N GLN A 74 -28.34 -2.15 18.83
CA GLN A 74 -27.83 -3.47 18.46
C GLN A 74 -26.31 -3.59 18.65
N ALA A 75 -25.60 -2.45 18.64
CA ALA A 75 -24.17 -2.41 18.94
C ALA A 75 -23.83 -2.87 20.36
N THR A 76 -24.79 -2.85 21.30
CA THR A 76 -24.55 -3.11 22.72
C THR A 76 -24.76 -4.56 23.16
N SER A 77 -25.51 -5.41 22.44
CA SER A 77 -26.07 -6.63 23.06
C SER A 77 -25.69 -8.00 22.49
N GLN A 78 -25.01 -8.19 21.35
CA GLN A 78 -24.75 -9.57 20.87
C GLN A 78 -23.41 -9.83 20.14
N SER A 79 -22.71 -10.83 20.68
CA SER A 79 -21.64 -11.68 20.11
C SER A 79 -20.32 -11.03 19.64
N THR A 80 -19.28 -11.39 20.38
CA THR A 80 -17.84 -11.13 20.27
C THR A 80 -17.18 -11.32 18.90
N ALA A 81 -17.86 -11.89 17.89
CA ALA A 81 -17.29 -12.08 16.55
C ALA A 81 -17.61 -10.89 15.62
N LEU A 82 -18.89 -10.55 15.46
CA LEU A 82 -19.30 -9.37 14.69
C LEU A 82 -18.94 -8.09 15.43
N GLN A 83 -19.03 -8.10 16.76
CA GLN A 83 -18.56 -6.97 17.53
C GLN A 83 -17.05 -6.79 17.40
N ASN A 84 -16.21 -7.82 17.17
CA ASN A 84 -14.79 -7.63 16.87
C ASN A 84 -14.54 -7.06 15.46
N THR A 85 -15.35 -7.45 14.47
CA THR A 85 -15.33 -6.87 13.13
C THR A 85 -15.82 -5.41 13.13
N PHE A 86 -16.77 -5.06 14.00
CA PHE A 86 -17.33 -3.71 14.17
C PHE A 86 -16.73 -2.91 15.35
N TRP A 87 -15.87 -3.50 16.20
CA TRP A 87 -15.18 -2.83 17.34
C TRP A 87 -14.14 -1.84 16.83
N PHE A 88 -13.71 -2.02 15.59
CA PHE A 88 -13.11 -0.98 14.76
C PHE A 88 -14.12 0.12 14.35
N GLY A 89 -15.25 0.31 15.03
CA GLY A 89 -16.28 1.22 14.54
C GLY A 89 -15.78 2.65 14.35
N ARG A 90 -14.98 3.18 15.29
CA ARG A 90 -14.33 4.50 15.12
C ARG A 90 -12.98 4.36 14.42
N GLN A 91 -12.16 3.39 14.83
CA GLN A 91 -10.79 3.24 14.33
C GLN A 91 -10.75 2.73 12.89
N GLY A 92 -11.57 1.74 12.56
CA GLY A 92 -11.84 1.23 11.20
C GLY A 92 -12.53 2.27 10.32
N PHE A 93 -13.50 3.03 10.83
CA PHE A 93 -14.03 4.18 10.06
C PHE A 93 -12.93 5.19 9.74
N VAL A 94 -12.13 5.58 10.74
CA VAL A 94 -10.98 6.46 10.54
C VAL A 94 -9.98 5.86 9.53
N TYR A 95 -9.71 4.56 9.62
CA TYR A 95 -8.86 3.84 8.67
C TYR A 95 -9.44 3.87 7.25
N THR A 96 -10.73 3.53 7.05
CA THR A 96 -11.41 3.59 5.76
C THR A 96 -11.39 5.00 5.18
N VAL A 97 -11.60 6.02 6.01
CA VAL A 97 -11.49 7.42 5.59
C VAL A 97 -10.06 7.72 5.12
N TYR A 98 -9.03 7.28 5.84
CA TYR A 98 -7.65 7.44 5.41
C TYR A 98 -7.36 6.72 4.10
N VAL A 99 -7.72 5.44 3.97
CA VAL A 99 -7.52 4.67 2.73
C VAL A 99 -8.23 5.33 1.56
N ALA A 100 -9.48 5.77 1.74
CA ALA A 100 -10.22 6.47 0.72
C ALA A 100 -9.57 7.81 0.35
N ALA A 101 -9.13 8.60 1.34
CA ALA A 101 -8.45 9.86 1.10
C ALA A 101 -7.13 9.66 0.33
N PHE A 102 -6.31 8.68 0.70
CA PHE A 102 -5.07 8.36 -0.01
C PHE A 102 -5.33 7.75 -1.39
N SER A 103 -6.38 6.95 -1.56
CA SER A 103 -6.79 6.43 -2.87
C SER A 103 -7.23 7.55 -3.81
N LEU A 104 -8.00 8.52 -3.30
CA LEU A 104 -8.38 9.72 -4.03
C LEU A 104 -7.15 10.56 -4.38
N LEU A 105 -6.20 10.71 -3.45
CA LEU A 105 -4.94 11.40 -3.69
C LEU A 105 -4.13 10.73 -4.81
N MET A 106 -4.05 9.39 -4.81
CA MET A 106 -3.40 8.62 -5.86
C MET A 106 -4.11 8.74 -7.22
N ILE A 107 -5.44 8.75 -7.25
CA ILE A 107 -6.18 8.97 -8.51
C ILE A 107 -5.91 10.39 -9.04
N GLU A 108 -5.82 11.37 -8.15
CA GLU A 108 -5.64 12.76 -8.52
C GLU A 108 -4.22 13.05 -9.00
N THR A 109 -3.20 12.32 -8.50
CA THR A 109 -1.82 12.42 -9.03
C THR A 109 -1.72 11.96 -10.49
N LEU A 110 -2.62 11.10 -10.97
CA LEU A 110 -2.69 10.71 -12.39
C LEU A 110 -3.08 11.88 -13.29
N ARG A 111 -3.77 12.90 -12.77
CA ARG A 111 -4.21 14.08 -13.54
C ARG A 111 -3.10 15.12 -13.71
N ARG A 112 -1.97 14.96 -13.02
CA ARG A 112 -0.80 15.87 -13.09
C ARG A 112 -1.16 17.34 -12.93
N THR A 113 -2.04 17.66 -11.98
CA THR A 113 -2.42 19.03 -11.66
C THR A 113 -1.25 19.78 -11.01
N TRP A 114 -1.28 21.12 -11.06
CA TRP A 114 -0.23 21.98 -10.50
C TRP A 114 0.08 21.64 -9.04
N TRP A 115 -0.97 21.38 -8.24
CA TRP A 115 -0.77 21.07 -6.83
C TRP A 115 -0.13 19.70 -6.72
N THR A 116 -0.58 18.65 -7.41
CA THR A 116 0.03 17.29 -7.31
C THR A 116 1.51 17.24 -7.70
N GLY A 117 2.04 18.24 -8.39
CA GLY A 117 3.47 18.37 -8.70
C GLY A 117 4.38 18.29 -7.46
N TRP A 118 3.94 18.80 -6.31
CA TRP A 118 4.69 18.66 -5.04
C TRP A 118 4.85 17.20 -4.57
N LEU A 119 3.90 16.31 -4.86
CA LEU A 119 3.95 14.90 -4.48
C LEU A 119 4.96 14.13 -5.36
N ALA A 120 5.24 14.67 -6.54
CA ALA A 120 6.30 14.16 -7.41
C ALA A 120 7.70 14.68 -7.01
N ALA A 121 7.82 15.44 -5.91
CA ALA A 121 9.12 15.85 -5.40
C ALA A 121 10.00 14.62 -5.12
N ARG A 122 11.27 14.70 -5.53
CA ARG A 122 12.22 13.58 -5.46
C ARG A 122 12.34 13.00 -4.05
N SER A 123 12.25 13.84 -3.01
CA SER A 123 12.29 13.41 -1.61
C SER A 123 11.10 12.51 -1.25
N LEU A 124 9.87 12.91 -1.62
CA LEU A 124 8.65 12.14 -1.38
C LEU A 124 8.66 10.81 -2.14
N VAL A 125 9.14 10.81 -3.38
CA VAL A 125 9.31 9.57 -4.16
C VAL A 125 10.32 8.64 -3.50
N VAL A 126 11.43 9.16 -2.97
CA VAL A 126 12.42 8.35 -2.23
C VAL A 126 11.80 7.77 -0.95
N ILE A 127 11.06 8.59 -0.18
CA ILE A 127 10.36 8.12 1.02
C ILE A 127 9.38 6.98 0.68
N GLY A 128 8.56 7.16 -0.37
CA GLY A 128 7.61 6.14 -0.80
C GLY A 128 8.26 4.85 -1.32
N ARG A 129 9.50 4.92 -1.83
CA ARG A 129 10.26 3.72 -2.19
C ARG A 129 10.78 2.98 -0.96
N ILE A 130 11.28 3.72 0.03
CA ILE A 130 11.79 3.13 1.28
C ILE A 130 10.66 2.57 2.14
N SER A 131 9.45 3.14 2.07
CA SER A 131 8.32 2.71 2.89
C SER A 131 7.95 1.25 2.67
N TYR A 132 8.16 0.70 1.46
CA TYR A 132 7.95 -0.72 1.19
C TYR A 132 8.93 -1.59 2.00
N SER A 133 10.22 -1.27 1.97
CA SER A 133 11.21 -1.97 2.80
C SER A 133 10.91 -1.77 4.29
N GLY A 134 10.47 -0.58 4.70
CA GLY A 134 10.04 -0.30 6.07
C GLY A 134 8.92 -1.25 6.51
N TYR A 135 7.90 -1.43 5.68
CA TYR A 135 6.82 -2.37 5.92
C TYR A 135 7.33 -3.83 6.02
N LEU A 136 8.31 -4.25 5.23
CA LEU A 136 8.82 -5.62 5.32
C LEU A 136 9.65 -5.85 6.61
N TYR A 137 10.53 -4.91 6.94
CA TYR A 137 11.56 -5.13 7.96
C TYR A 137 11.14 -4.66 9.36
N HIS A 138 10.10 -3.84 9.52
CA HIS A 138 9.75 -3.29 10.83
C HIS A 138 9.45 -4.36 11.89
N ILE A 139 8.96 -5.54 11.49
CA ILE A 139 8.65 -6.63 12.42
C ILE A 139 9.90 -7.16 13.14
N ILE A 140 11.07 -7.17 12.50
CA ILE A 140 12.29 -7.75 13.07
C ILE A 140 12.80 -6.91 14.25
N PRO A 141 13.03 -5.58 14.13
CA PRO A 141 13.41 -4.76 15.27
C PRO A 141 12.37 -4.76 16.37
N LEU A 142 11.07 -4.72 16.04
CA LEU A 142 10.01 -4.76 17.04
C LEU A 142 10.03 -6.09 17.82
N TRP A 143 10.22 -7.21 17.13
CA TRP A 143 10.35 -8.52 17.75
C TRP A 143 11.60 -8.63 18.63
N LEU A 144 12.76 -8.16 18.14
CA LEU A 144 14.01 -8.15 18.90
C LEU A 144 13.91 -7.26 20.15
N LEU A 145 13.34 -6.07 20.00
CA LEU A 145 13.15 -5.12 21.09
C LEU A 145 12.26 -5.72 22.18
N ARG A 146 11.14 -6.36 21.78
CA ARG A 146 10.24 -7.07 22.70
C ARG A 146 10.92 -8.25 23.40
N THR A 147 11.79 -8.97 22.70
CA THR A 147 12.38 -10.22 23.23
C THR A 147 13.59 -9.95 24.13
N TYR A 148 14.44 -8.99 23.78
CA TYR A 148 15.76 -8.82 24.39
C TYR A 148 15.96 -7.52 25.17
N VAL A 149 15.16 -6.49 24.92
CA VAL A 149 15.36 -5.17 25.55
C VAL A 149 14.27 -4.86 26.56
N ILE A 150 13.03 -5.19 26.19
CA ILE A 150 11.83 -4.82 26.94
C ILE A 150 11.31 -6.05 27.66
N HIS A 151 11.84 -6.32 28.84
CA HIS A 151 11.35 -7.38 29.72
C HIS A 151 10.16 -6.95 30.58
N GLN A 152 9.94 -5.64 30.72
CA GLN A 152 8.82 -5.04 31.44
C GLN A 152 7.82 -4.46 30.45
N ASP A 153 6.55 -4.39 30.84
CA ASP A 153 5.52 -3.74 30.01
C ASP A 153 5.92 -2.28 29.71
N ILE A 154 6.00 -1.92 28.42
CA ILE A 154 6.32 -0.55 27.95
C ILE A 154 5.37 0.47 28.58
N GLY A 155 4.13 0.04 28.86
CA GLY A 155 3.11 0.83 29.54
C GLY A 155 3.45 1.23 30.98
N GLN A 156 4.52 0.68 31.57
CA GLN A 156 4.99 1.01 32.92
C GLN A 156 6.22 1.94 32.94
N LEU A 157 6.93 2.09 31.81
CA LEU A 157 8.11 2.96 31.73
C LEU A 157 7.71 4.43 31.92
N PRO A 158 8.60 5.29 32.47
CA PRO A 158 8.40 6.73 32.43
C PRO A 158 8.23 7.25 30.99
N LEU A 159 7.43 8.30 30.80
CA LEU A 159 7.05 8.80 29.47
C LEU A 159 8.26 9.09 28.56
N VAL A 160 9.32 9.70 29.12
CA VAL A 160 10.57 10.00 28.37
C VAL A 160 11.21 8.72 27.83
N TRP A 161 11.28 7.66 28.65
CA TRP A 161 11.83 6.37 28.21
C TRP A 161 11.00 5.72 27.12
N ARG A 162 9.66 5.85 27.15
CA ARG A 162 8.80 5.35 26.07
C ARG A 162 9.13 6.02 24.74
N TYR A 163 9.29 7.34 24.74
CA TYR A 163 9.65 8.07 23.52
C TYR A 163 11.05 7.73 23.02
N LEU A 164 12.02 7.57 23.93
CA LEU A 164 13.38 7.16 23.54
C LEU A 164 13.41 5.76 22.94
N VAL A 165 12.70 4.80 23.55
CA VAL A 165 12.55 3.44 23.03
C VAL A 165 11.86 3.45 21.66
N PHE A 166 10.77 4.21 21.52
CA PHE A 166 10.07 4.36 20.24
C PHE A 166 10.95 4.99 19.16
N ALA A 167 11.63 6.09 19.48
CA ALA A 167 12.54 6.77 18.55
C ALA A 167 13.72 5.89 18.14
N GLY A 168 14.30 5.14 19.09
CA GLY A 168 15.36 4.17 18.83
C GLY A 168 14.89 3.04 17.93
N ALA A 169 13.73 2.44 18.23
CA ALA A 169 13.13 1.40 17.40
C ALA A 169 12.85 1.91 15.98
N LEU A 170 12.25 3.10 15.84
CA LEU A 170 11.98 3.73 14.56
C LEU A 170 13.28 4.01 13.78
N GLY A 171 14.32 4.50 14.46
CA GLY A 171 15.63 4.72 13.85
C GLY A 171 16.24 3.45 13.28
N ILE A 172 16.19 2.35 14.04
CA ILE A 172 16.67 1.04 13.58
C ILE A 172 15.85 0.54 12.38
N ILE A 173 14.53 0.65 12.44
CA ILE A 173 13.64 0.24 11.34
C ILE A 173 13.97 1.02 10.07
N LEU A 174 14.10 2.35 10.16
CA LEU A 174 14.43 3.20 9.02
C LEU A 174 15.82 2.90 8.46
N ALA A 175 16.81 2.62 9.33
CA ALA A 175 18.15 2.23 8.91
C ALA A 175 18.13 0.90 8.15
N LEU A 176 17.44 -0.13 8.66
CA LEU A 176 17.30 -1.42 7.98
C LEU A 176 16.53 -1.30 6.67
N ALA A 177 15.45 -0.51 6.66
CA ALA A 177 14.68 -0.23 5.45
C ALA A 177 15.54 0.43 4.37
N TRP A 178 16.33 1.45 4.75
CA TRP A 178 17.25 2.13 3.83
C TRP A 178 18.33 1.18 3.30
N LEU A 179 18.94 0.37 4.17
CA LEU A 179 19.95 -0.61 3.77
C LEU A 179 19.37 -1.64 2.80
N SER A 180 18.20 -2.21 3.10
CA SER A 180 17.56 -3.16 2.20
C SER A 180 17.19 -2.52 0.86
N TYR A 181 16.63 -1.30 0.87
CA TYR A 181 16.33 -0.57 -0.35
C TYR A 181 17.60 -0.34 -1.21
N ALA A 182 18.67 0.16 -0.61
CA ALA A 182 19.89 0.53 -1.32
C ALA A 182 20.68 -0.69 -1.86
N TYR A 183 20.78 -1.76 -1.06
CA TYR A 183 21.63 -2.91 -1.38
C TYR A 183 20.89 -4.11 -1.99
N VAL A 184 19.57 -4.21 -1.83
CA VAL A 184 18.77 -5.32 -2.36
C VAL A 184 17.84 -4.83 -3.45
N GLU A 185 16.94 -3.90 -3.14
CA GLU A 185 15.88 -3.51 -4.08
C GLU A 185 16.42 -2.78 -5.31
N VAL A 186 17.27 -1.75 -5.13
CA VAL A 186 17.83 -0.97 -6.25
C VAL A 186 18.64 -1.85 -7.21
N PRO A 187 19.55 -2.74 -6.74
CA PRO A 187 20.25 -3.66 -7.63
C PRO A 187 19.32 -4.62 -8.38
N VAL A 188 18.33 -5.21 -7.68
CA VAL A 188 17.36 -6.12 -8.29
C VAL A 188 16.53 -5.42 -9.37
N GLN A 189 16.07 -4.19 -9.12
CA GLN A 189 15.35 -3.37 -10.10
C GLN A 189 16.20 -3.07 -11.33
N LYS A 190 17.47 -2.68 -11.13
CA LYS A 190 18.41 -2.44 -12.24
C LYS A 190 18.66 -3.71 -13.06
N TRP A 191 18.83 -4.83 -12.40
CA TRP A 191 19.02 -6.13 -13.06
C TRP A 191 17.77 -6.56 -13.85
N ALA A 192 16.57 -6.41 -13.27
CA ALA A 192 15.30 -6.71 -13.94
C ALA A 192 15.07 -5.80 -15.15
N ALA A 193 15.38 -4.50 -15.04
CA ALA A 193 15.28 -3.55 -16.15
C ALA A 193 16.20 -3.94 -17.33
N ARG A 194 17.45 -4.33 -17.05
CA ARG A 194 18.39 -4.82 -18.09
C ARG A 194 17.85 -6.06 -18.81
N ARG A 195 17.25 -7.01 -18.07
CA ARG A 195 16.64 -8.21 -18.68
C ARG A 195 15.44 -7.90 -19.57
N ARG A 196 14.61 -6.93 -19.19
CA ARG A 196 13.46 -6.49 -20.02
C ARG A 196 13.93 -5.83 -21.32
N ALA A 197 14.95 -4.96 -21.25
CA ALA A 197 15.52 -4.31 -22.43
C ALA A 197 16.11 -5.31 -23.44
N ASN A 198 16.83 -6.34 -22.96
CA ASN A 198 17.37 -7.37 -23.84
C ASN A 198 16.26 -8.19 -24.52
N LYS A 199 15.13 -8.44 -23.85
CA LYS A 199 14.01 -9.19 -24.43
C LYS A 199 13.31 -8.42 -25.55
N SER A 200 13.11 -7.11 -25.41
CA SER A 200 12.52 -6.30 -26.48
C SER A 200 13.39 -6.28 -27.73
N THR A 201 14.72 -6.15 -27.58
CA THR A 201 15.63 -6.18 -28.73
C THR A 201 15.56 -7.50 -29.50
N ILE A 202 15.41 -8.64 -28.82
CA ILE A 202 15.29 -9.95 -29.49
C ILE A 202 13.97 -10.04 -30.27
N VAL A 203 12.85 -9.56 -29.72
CA VAL A 203 11.54 -9.58 -30.39
C VAL A 203 11.54 -8.66 -31.62
N ASP A 204 12.17 -7.48 -31.53
CA ASP A 204 12.29 -6.54 -32.65
C ASP A 204 13.17 -7.10 -33.78
N VAL A 205 14.26 -7.79 -33.44
CA VAL A 205 15.14 -8.46 -34.42
C VAL A 205 14.40 -9.62 -35.10
N GLN A 206 13.65 -10.44 -34.36
CA GLN A 206 12.88 -11.54 -34.94
C GLN A 206 11.79 -11.05 -35.88
N THR A 207 11.02 -10.03 -35.49
CA THR A 207 9.96 -9.46 -36.33
C THR A 207 10.53 -8.81 -37.61
N SER A 208 11.69 -8.15 -37.51
CA SER A 208 12.37 -7.56 -38.67
C SER A 208 12.88 -8.62 -39.66
N THR A 209 13.49 -9.70 -39.17
CA THR A 209 13.98 -10.80 -40.01
C THR A 209 12.84 -11.57 -40.68
N SER A 210 11.75 -11.84 -39.97
CA SER A 210 10.56 -12.47 -40.55
C SER A 210 9.89 -11.58 -41.59
N ALA A 211 9.79 -10.27 -41.35
CA ALA A 211 9.25 -9.33 -42.34
C ALA A 211 10.14 -9.24 -43.59
N ALA A 212 11.47 -9.24 -43.42
CA ALA A 212 12.42 -9.25 -44.54
C ALA A 212 12.33 -10.55 -45.37
N ALA A 213 12.23 -11.71 -44.72
CA ALA A 213 12.08 -13.00 -45.40
C ALA A 213 10.79 -13.08 -46.22
N ILE A 214 9.65 -12.64 -45.65
CA ILE A 214 8.36 -12.61 -46.37
C ILE A 214 8.41 -11.66 -47.57
N ALA A 215 9.09 -10.51 -47.44
CA ALA A 215 9.24 -9.55 -48.53
C ALA A 215 10.10 -10.09 -49.68
N ASP A 216 11.09 -10.94 -49.39
CA ASP A 216 11.96 -11.54 -50.40
C ASP A 216 11.26 -12.68 -51.17
N ASP A 217 10.52 -13.54 -50.46
CA ASP A 217 9.69 -14.60 -51.08
C ASP A 217 8.63 -14.01 -52.04
N GLY A 218 7.99 -12.89 -51.67
CA GLY A 218 7.05 -12.20 -52.54
C GLY A 218 7.68 -11.61 -53.81
N ARG A 219 8.97 -11.24 -53.77
CA ARG A 219 9.71 -10.76 -54.96
C ARG A 219 10.10 -11.89 -55.88
N LEU A 220 10.46 -13.05 -55.33
CA LEU A 220 10.76 -14.25 -56.11
C LEU A 220 9.52 -14.78 -56.84
N ALA A 221 8.37 -14.85 -56.16
CA ALA A 221 7.11 -15.22 -56.79
C ALA A 221 6.73 -14.29 -57.96
N LYS A 222 6.98 -12.98 -57.82
CA LYS A 222 6.73 -11.99 -58.89
C LYS A 222 7.72 -12.05 -60.06
N ARG A 223 8.89 -12.69 -59.90
CA ARG A 223 9.86 -12.89 -60.99
C ARG A 223 9.61 -14.16 -61.80
N LEU A 224 8.87 -15.11 -61.24
CA LEU A 224 8.56 -16.41 -61.87
C LEU A 224 7.20 -16.43 -62.58
N ALA A 225 6.38 -15.38 -62.41
CA ALA A 225 5.12 -15.16 -63.11
C ALA A 225 5.33 -14.17 -64.27
#